data_AF-A0A0J7ZEL2-F1
#
_entry.id   AF-A0A0J7ZEL2-F1
#
_cell.length_a   1.000
_cell.length_b   1.000
_cell.length_c   1.000
_cell.angle_alpha   90.00
_cell.angle_beta   90.00
_cell.angle_gamma   90.00
#
_symmetry.space_group_name_H-M   'P 1'
#
loop_
_entity.id
_entity.type
_entity.pdbx_description
1 polymer ?
#
loop_
_entity_poly.entity_id
_entity_poly.type
_entity_poly.pdbx_seq_one_letter_code
_entity_poly.pdbx_strand_id
1 'polypeptide(L)'
;MKHEELAALLAEPTTPLMRAALRGLPPKTLETLATVADQAAEQGWRQVVADRVRAFADEQPGDGPQAVTAYFTTTEQRTGSGMSVGWSPFIAALAPTEEMPDLRHTETTTRMVPVDEAARAEEDFADPKLSEALHRLAALDPPEHADVLLVHLPTSRVTRVKP
;
A
#
# COMPACT_ATOMS: atom_id res chain seq x y z
N MET A 1 -31.03 10.38 14.18
CA MET A 1 -29.64 10.04 14.53
C MET A 1 -28.74 10.89 13.67
N LYS A 2 -27.79 11.63 14.25
CA LYS A 2 -26.90 12.51 13.47
C LYS A 2 -25.91 11.67 12.68
N HIS A 3 -25.47 12.15 11.52
CA HIS A 3 -24.50 11.43 10.67
C HIS A 3 -23.20 11.08 11.42
N GLU A 4 -22.76 11.94 12.35
CA GLU A 4 -21.58 11.73 13.19
C GLU A 4 -21.76 10.59 14.22
N GLU A 5 -22.95 10.45 14.79
CA GLU A 5 -23.28 9.35 15.72
C GLU A 5 -23.31 8.00 14.99
N LEU A 6 -23.81 7.99 13.75
CA LEU A 6 -23.77 6.81 12.89
C LEU A 6 -22.34 6.44 12.51
N ALA A 7 -21.50 7.42 12.16
CA ALA A 7 -20.10 7.19 11.83
C ALA A 7 -19.31 6.61 13.01
N ALA A 8 -19.50 7.15 14.22
CA ALA A 8 -18.88 6.63 15.44
C ALA A 8 -19.31 5.19 15.75
N LEU A 9 -20.61 4.88 15.58
CA LEU A 9 -21.12 3.52 15.77
C LEU A 9 -20.57 2.53 14.72
N LEU A 10 -20.39 2.97 13.47
CA LEU A 10 -19.81 2.16 12.40
C LEU A 10 -18.29 1.95 12.58
N ALA A 11 -17.60 2.85 13.27
CA ALA A 11 -16.18 2.69 13.61
C ALA A 11 -15.95 1.56 14.65
N GLU A 12 -16.99 1.14 15.36
CA GLU A 12 -16.94 0.05 16.34
C GLU A 12 -17.91 -1.11 15.98
N PRO A 13 -17.62 -1.85 14.89
CA PRO A 13 -18.53 -2.89 14.37
C PRO A 13 -18.72 -4.06 15.34
N THR A 14 -17.83 -4.22 16.32
CA THR A 14 -17.89 -5.27 17.32
C THR A 14 -18.80 -4.94 18.50
N THR A 15 -19.38 -3.74 18.59
CA THR A 15 -20.32 -3.42 19.67
C THR A 15 -21.58 -4.30 19.60
N PRO A 16 -22.17 -4.70 20.75
CA PRO A 16 -23.40 -5.50 20.76
C PRO A 16 -24.56 -4.84 20.01
N LEU A 17 -24.65 -3.50 20.08
CA LEU A 17 -25.66 -2.71 19.40
C LEU A 17 -25.50 -2.78 17.88
N MET A 18 -24.27 -2.59 17.37
CA MET A 18 -24.01 -2.67 15.93
C MET A 18 -24.24 -4.09 15.40
N ARG A 19 -23.81 -5.11 16.14
CA ARG A 19 -24.08 -6.51 15.77
C ARG A 19 -25.58 -6.82 15.71
N ALA A 20 -26.38 -6.29 16.63
CA ALA A 20 -27.83 -6.44 16.61
C ALA A 20 -28.45 -5.70 15.42
N ALA A 21 -27.98 -4.49 15.11
CA ALA A 21 -28.44 -3.72 13.96
C ALA A 21 -28.12 -4.42 12.62
N LEU A 22 -26.88 -4.90 12.44
CA LEU A 22 -26.46 -5.63 11.25
C LEU A 22 -27.27 -6.92 11.04
N ARG A 23 -27.60 -7.66 12.10
CA ARG A 23 -28.45 -8.87 12.01
C ARG A 23 -29.88 -8.58 11.55
N GLY A 24 -30.37 -7.36 11.78
CA GLY A 24 -31.70 -6.95 11.35
C GLY A 24 -31.79 -6.54 9.88
N LEU A 25 -30.65 -6.42 9.18
CA LEU A 25 -30.62 -5.97 7.79
C LEU A 25 -30.89 -7.12 6.81
N PRO A 26 -31.58 -6.84 5.68
CA PRO A 26 -31.72 -7.81 4.60
C PRO A 26 -30.36 -8.23 4.02
N PRO A 27 -30.20 -9.47 3.54
CA PRO A 27 -28.95 -9.97 2.97
C PRO A 27 -28.35 -9.07 1.88
N LYS A 28 -29.20 -8.59 0.96
CA LYS A 28 -28.77 -7.67 -0.12
C LYS A 28 -28.19 -6.35 0.39
N THR A 29 -28.72 -5.84 1.51
CA THR A 29 -28.20 -4.62 2.14
C THR A 29 -26.85 -4.88 2.80
N LEU A 30 -26.67 -6.05 3.42
CA LEU A 30 -25.39 -6.47 3.98
C LEU A 30 -24.32 -6.65 2.90
N GLU A 31 -24.66 -7.27 1.77
CA GLU A 31 -23.75 -7.40 0.62
C GLU A 31 -23.33 -6.03 0.06
N THR A 32 -24.28 -5.10 -0.04
CA THR A 32 -23.99 -3.73 -0.49
C THR A 32 -23.07 -3.03 0.51
N LEU A 33 -23.32 -3.15 1.81
CA LEU A 33 -22.47 -2.57 2.85
C LEU A 33 -21.06 -3.16 2.85
N ALA A 34 -20.93 -4.48 2.66
CA ALA A 34 -19.64 -5.14 2.54
C ALA A 34 -18.85 -4.59 1.35
N THR A 35 -19.49 -4.50 0.17
CA THR A 35 -18.86 -3.95 -1.04
C THR A 35 -18.38 -2.51 -0.84
N VAL A 36 -19.20 -1.66 -0.23
CA VAL A 36 -18.84 -0.27 0.06
C VAL A 36 -17.70 -0.19 1.09
N ALA A 37 -17.72 -1.05 2.11
CA ALA A 37 -16.65 -1.12 3.10
C ALA A 37 -15.33 -1.58 2.48
N ASP A 38 -15.35 -2.56 1.58
CA ASP A 38 -14.16 -3.05 0.87
C ASP A 38 -13.57 -1.95 -0.02
N GLN A 39 -14.40 -1.22 -0.77
CA GLN A 39 -13.96 -0.08 -1.59
C GLN A 39 -13.38 1.05 -0.73
N ALA A 40 -14.00 1.36 0.40
CA ALA A 40 -13.50 2.38 1.33
C ALA A 40 -12.19 1.94 1.97
N ALA A 41 -12.05 0.67 2.34
CA ALA A 41 -10.82 0.10 2.88
C ALA A 41 -9.70 0.16 1.83
N GLU A 42 -9.98 -0.23 0.59
CA GLU A 42 -9.02 -0.17 -0.52
C GLU A 42 -8.48 1.26 -0.73
N GLN A 43 -9.37 2.25 -0.75
CA GLN A 43 -8.96 3.67 -0.85
C GLN A 43 -8.11 4.10 0.35
N GLY A 44 -8.50 3.70 1.57
CA GLY A 44 -7.77 4.02 2.80
C GLY A 44 -6.33 3.51 2.78
N TRP A 45 -6.11 2.24 2.42
CA TRP A 45 -4.76 1.66 2.39
C TRP A 45 -3.90 2.26 1.28
N ARG A 46 -4.47 2.53 0.10
CA ARG A 46 -3.75 3.22 -0.99
C ARG A 46 -3.28 4.62 -0.56
N GLN A 47 -4.12 5.35 0.18
CA GLN A 47 -3.74 6.66 0.71
C GLN A 47 -2.60 6.56 1.73
N VAL A 48 -2.65 5.57 2.64
CA VAL A 48 -1.56 5.31 3.58
C VAL A 48 -0.24 5.03 2.85
N VAL A 49 -0.26 4.17 1.82
CA VAL A 49 0.92 3.90 0.99
C VAL A 49 1.46 5.20 0.38
N ALA A 50 0.60 6.01 -0.26
CA ALA A 50 1.01 7.26 -0.89
C ALA A 50 1.60 8.27 0.10
N ASP A 51 0.99 8.42 1.28
CA ASP A 51 1.44 9.37 2.30
C ASP A 51 2.78 8.95 2.91
N ARG A 52 2.99 7.65 3.14
CA ARG A 52 4.27 7.15 3.64
C ARG A 52 5.39 7.32 2.63
N VAL A 53 5.12 7.04 1.36
CA VAL A 53 6.09 7.29 0.29
C VAL A 53 6.45 8.77 0.17
N ARG A 54 5.45 9.65 0.28
CA ARG A 54 5.69 11.11 0.24
C ARG A 54 6.57 11.54 1.41
N ALA A 55 6.25 11.11 2.63
CA ALA A 55 7.07 11.40 3.80
C ALA A 55 8.52 10.91 3.62
N PHE A 56 8.69 9.70 3.08
CA PHE A 56 10.02 9.18 2.77
C PHE A 56 10.76 10.03 1.73
N ALA A 57 10.09 10.46 0.67
CA ALA A 57 10.68 11.30 -0.37
C ALA A 57 11.07 12.69 0.16
N ASP A 58 10.28 13.27 1.08
CA ASP A 58 10.56 14.56 1.71
C ASP A 58 11.77 14.51 2.65
N GLU A 59 12.10 13.33 3.20
CA GLU A 59 13.27 13.09 4.06
C GLU A 59 14.57 12.84 3.25
N GLN A 60 14.48 12.68 1.93
CA GLN A 60 15.66 12.43 1.10
C GLN A 60 16.52 13.69 0.90
N PRO A 61 17.83 13.66 1.24
CA PRO A 61 18.71 14.80 1.07
C PRO A 61 19.10 15.02 -0.41
N GLY A 62 18.79 16.19 -0.98
CA GLY A 62 19.43 16.66 -2.20
C GLY A 62 18.75 17.85 -2.90
N ASP A 63 19.56 18.72 -3.51
CA ASP A 63 19.13 19.80 -4.43
C ASP A 63 18.61 19.28 -5.80
N GLY A 64 18.16 18.02 -5.86
CA GLY A 64 17.71 17.38 -7.09
C GLY A 64 16.25 17.71 -7.44
N PRO A 65 15.81 17.38 -8.66
CA PRO A 65 14.39 17.47 -9.02
C PRO A 65 13.54 16.59 -8.10
N GLN A 66 12.40 17.13 -7.66
CA GLN A 66 11.48 16.46 -6.75
C GLN A 66 10.94 15.17 -7.40
N ALA A 67 10.84 14.09 -6.63
CA ALA A 67 10.26 12.84 -7.09
C ALA A 67 8.78 13.04 -7.46
N VAL A 68 8.38 12.45 -8.58
CA VAL A 68 6.98 12.43 -9.07
C VAL A 68 6.36 11.04 -8.87
N THR A 69 7.20 10.00 -8.93
CA THR A 69 6.76 8.61 -8.95
C THR A 69 7.64 7.74 -8.07
N ALA A 70 7.03 6.79 -7.37
CA ALA A 70 7.73 5.73 -6.64
C ALA A 70 7.28 4.35 -7.12
N TYR A 71 8.18 3.37 -7.09
CA TYR A 71 7.94 2.02 -7.57
C TYR A 71 8.24 1.00 -6.49
N PHE A 72 7.37 -0.01 -6.32
CA PHE A 72 7.60 -1.18 -5.49
C PHE A 72 7.56 -2.45 -6.34
N THR A 73 8.42 -3.41 -6.02
CA THR A 73 8.44 -4.73 -6.64
C THR A 73 7.74 -5.76 -5.75
N THR A 74 7.59 -6.99 -6.25
CA THR A 74 7.12 -8.11 -5.45
C THR A 74 8.23 -8.82 -4.70
N THR A 75 7.91 -9.40 -3.55
CA THR A 75 8.72 -10.37 -2.82
C THR A 75 8.09 -11.75 -2.86
N GLU A 76 8.92 -12.80 -2.86
CA GLU A 76 8.48 -14.19 -2.84
C GLU A 76 8.93 -14.86 -1.55
N GLN A 77 7.98 -15.44 -0.83
CA GLN A 77 8.27 -16.20 0.38
C GLN A 77 7.76 -17.63 0.23
N ARG A 78 8.65 -18.60 0.47
CA ARG A 78 8.27 -20.02 0.54
C ARG A 78 7.60 -20.28 1.87
N THR A 79 6.33 -20.68 1.84
CA THR A 79 5.55 -21.10 2.99
C THR A 79 5.32 -22.62 2.94
N GLY A 80 4.83 -23.21 4.03
CA GLY A 80 4.49 -24.63 4.06
C GLY A 80 3.41 -25.05 3.07
N SER A 81 2.65 -24.09 2.50
CA SER A 81 1.58 -24.30 1.52
C SER A 81 1.99 -24.00 0.08
N GLY A 82 3.21 -23.54 -0.18
CA GLY A 82 3.70 -23.20 -1.52
C GLY A 82 4.52 -21.91 -1.55
N MET A 83 4.53 -21.25 -2.71
CA MET A 83 5.17 -19.95 -2.89
C MET A 83 4.11 -18.86 -2.75
N SER A 84 4.34 -17.92 -1.83
CA SER A 84 3.49 -16.75 -1.62
C SER A 84 4.18 -15.53 -2.22
N VAL A 85 3.46 -14.78 -3.05
CA VAL A 85 3.92 -13.50 -3.60
C VAL A 85 3.26 -12.37 -2.81
N GLY A 86 4.05 -11.38 -2.41
CA GLY A 86 3.57 -10.18 -1.73
C GLY A 86 4.23 -8.93 -2.30
N TRP A 87 3.73 -7.76 -1.91
CA TRP A 87 4.41 -6.51 -2.20
C TRP A 87 5.64 -6.33 -1.30
N SER A 88 6.76 -5.97 -1.89
CA SER A 88 7.95 -5.58 -1.15
C SER A 88 7.69 -4.24 -0.44
N PRO A 89 8.01 -4.09 0.86
CA PRO A 89 7.91 -2.81 1.56
C PRO A 89 9.02 -1.83 1.14
N PHE A 90 9.99 -2.27 0.34
CA PHE A 90 11.09 -1.46 -0.14
C PHE A 90 10.73 -0.72 -1.42
N ILE A 91 10.98 0.59 -1.44
CA ILE A 91 10.85 1.41 -2.64
C ILE A 91 12.01 1.06 -3.58
N ALA A 92 11.69 0.43 -4.70
CA ALA A 92 12.66 0.00 -5.71
C ALA A 92 13.29 1.19 -6.47
N ALA A 93 12.50 2.25 -6.72
CA ALA A 93 12.98 3.48 -7.33
C ALA A 93 12.11 4.70 -6.99
N LEU A 94 12.74 5.87 -6.91
CA LEU A 94 12.10 7.19 -6.92
C LEU A 94 12.52 7.94 -8.18
N ALA A 95 11.56 8.30 -9.03
CA ALA A 95 11.83 8.96 -10.30
C ALA A 95 11.24 10.38 -10.32
N PRO A 96 11.96 11.37 -10.86
CA PRO A 96 11.45 12.72 -11.10
C PRO A 96 10.49 12.78 -12.31
N THR A 97 10.34 11.67 -13.04
CA THR A 97 9.50 11.52 -14.22
C THR A 97 8.51 10.37 -14.05
N GLU A 98 7.41 10.37 -14.81
CA GLU A 98 6.43 9.28 -14.85
C GLU A 98 6.91 8.04 -15.63
N GLU A 99 8.04 8.13 -16.33
CA GLU A 99 8.64 6.97 -17.01
C GLU A 99 9.20 5.97 -15.98
N MET A 100 8.85 4.68 -16.15
CA MET A 100 9.31 3.60 -15.27
C MET A 100 10.80 3.33 -15.51
N PRO A 101 11.67 3.51 -14.50
CA PRO A 101 13.08 3.20 -14.63
C PRO A 101 13.28 1.69 -14.71
N ASP A 102 14.45 1.23 -15.16
CA ASP A 102 14.78 -0.19 -15.12
C ASP A 102 14.84 -0.69 -13.67
N LEU A 103 13.87 -1.53 -13.31
CA LEU A 103 13.71 -2.09 -11.97
C LEU A 103 14.45 -3.42 -11.79
N ARG A 104 15.19 -3.89 -12.82
CA ARG A 104 16.09 -5.03 -12.66
C ARG A 104 17.19 -4.63 -11.68
N HIS A 105 17.41 -5.46 -10.66
CA HIS A 105 18.33 -5.27 -9.53
C HIS A 105 19.80 -4.88 -9.88
N THR A 106 20.18 -4.81 -11.15
CA THR A 106 21.57 -4.70 -11.61
C THR A 106 21.93 -3.39 -12.33
N GLU A 107 20.99 -2.57 -12.80
CA GLU A 107 21.34 -1.38 -13.64
C GLU A 107 20.40 -0.17 -13.45
N THR A 108 19.90 0.08 -12.24
CA THR A 108 19.14 1.31 -11.97
C THR A 108 20.10 2.50 -11.81
N THR A 109 20.41 3.20 -12.90
CA THR A 109 21.18 4.47 -12.90
C THR A 109 20.42 5.68 -12.35
N THR A 110 19.25 5.48 -11.74
CA THR A 110 18.49 6.54 -11.06
C THR A 110 19.00 6.65 -9.64
N ARG A 111 20.08 7.44 -9.45
CA ARG A 111 20.69 7.85 -8.17
C ARG A 111 20.34 6.92 -7.00
N MET A 112 21.07 5.81 -6.88
CA MET A 112 21.06 4.99 -5.67
C MET A 112 21.26 5.93 -4.47
N VAL A 113 20.21 6.12 -3.68
CA VAL A 113 20.38 6.56 -2.31
C VAL A 113 21.11 5.39 -1.64
N PRO A 114 22.33 5.59 -1.12
CA PRO A 114 23.04 4.52 -0.44
C PRO A 114 22.21 4.16 0.79
N VAL A 115 21.45 3.07 0.69
CA VAL A 115 21.10 2.25 1.83
C VAL A 115 22.44 1.69 2.26
N ASP A 116 23.01 2.28 3.31
CA ASP A 116 24.27 1.85 3.91
C ASP A 116 24.27 0.31 3.96
N GLU A 117 25.35 -0.37 3.59
CA GLU A 117 25.33 -1.84 3.45
C GLU A 117 24.96 -2.56 4.76
N ALA A 118 25.01 -1.85 5.90
CA ALA A 118 24.47 -2.28 7.19
C ALA A 118 22.93 -2.28 7.29
N ALA A 119 22.23 -1.46 6.51
CA ALA A 119 20.77 -1.34 6.44
C ALA A 119 20.12 -2.36 5.48
N ARG A 120 20.89 -3.33 4.96
CA ARG A 120 20.38 -4.57 4.38
C ARG A 120 19.92 -5.58 5.43
N ALA A 121 20.11 -5.30 6.72
CA ALA A 121 19.31 -5.97 7.74
C ALA A 121 17.85 -5.56 7.51
N GLU A 122 16.99 -6.53 7.25
CA GLU A 122 15.55 -6.40 6.94
C GLU A 122 14.72 -5.63 7.99
N GLU A 123 15.34 -4.98 8.98
CA GLU A 123 14.70 -4.41 10.17
C GLU A 123 14.57 -2.88 10.17
N ASP A 124 15.38 -2.11 9.42
CA ASP A 124 15.45 -0.63 9.60
C ASP A 124 14.59 0.20 8.62
N PHE A 125 13.88 -0.45 7.70
CA PHE A 125 12.77 0.17 6.92
C PHE A 125 11.40 -0.30 7.40
N ALA A 126 11.31 -0.72 8.67
CA ALA A 126 10.09 -1.13 9.33
C ALA A 126 9.18 0.08 9.59
N ASP A 127 8.63 0.70 8.54
CA ASP A 127 7.39 1.43 8.72
C ASP A 127 6.26 0.40 8.83
N PRO A 128 5.81 0.05 10.06
CA PRO A 128 4.81 -0.98 10.24
C PRO A 128 3.50 -0.62 9.53
N LYS A 129 3.21 0.67 9.36
CA LYS A 129 2.00 1.12 8.67
C LYS A 129 2.10 0.91 7.17
N LEU A 130 3.27 1.10 6.57
CA LEU A 130 3.49 0.82 5.14
C LEU A 130 3.39 -0.69 4.89
N SER A 131 4.08 -1.50 5.69
CA SER A 131 4.02 -2.96 5.58
C SER A 131 2.60 -3.50 5.79
N GLU A 132 1.87 -2.99 6.79
CA GLU A 132 0.47 -3.35 7.01
C GLU A 132 -0.42 -2.93 5.82
N ALA A 133 -0.21 -1.74 5.27
CA ALA A 133 -0.97 -1.25 4.13
C ALA A 133 -0.74 -2.11 2.87
N LEU A 134 0.51 -2.47 2.59
CA LEU A 134 0.89 -3.33 1.48
C LEU A 134 0.36 -4.76 1.66
N HIS A 135 0.37 -5.29 2.88
CA HIS A 135 -0.21 -6.59 3.19
C HIS A 135 -1.72 -6.61 2.95
N ARG A 136 -2.43 -5.58 3.41
CA ARG A 136 -3.87 -5.44 3.20
C ARG A 136 -4.20 -5.23 1.72
N LEU A 137 -3.38 -4.48 0.98
CA LEU A 137 -3.49 -4.37 -0.47
C LEU A 137 -3.32 -5.75 -1.13
N ALA A 138 -2.32 -6.53 -0.76
CA ALA A 138 -2.09 -7.87 -1.31
C ALA A 138 -3.22 -8.86 -0.98
N ALA A 139 -3.92 -8.68 0.14
CA ALA A 139 -5.09 -9.50 0.47
C ALA A 139 -6.32 -9.18 -0.41
N LEU A 140 -6.45 -7.93 -0.86
CA LEU A 140 -7.56 -7.45 -1.70
C LEU A 140 -7.25 -7.62 -3.20
N ASP A 141 -6.04 -7.28 -3.61
CA ASP A 141 -5.50 -7.38 -4.97
C ASP A 141 -4.14 -8.11 -4.92
N PRO A 142 -4.16 -9.46 -4.91
CA PRO A 142 -2.94 -10.26 -4.84
C PRO A 142 -2.00 -9.99 -6.02
N PRO A 143 -0.72 -9.67 -5.75
CA PRO A 143 0.26 -9.52 -6.82
C PRO A 143 0.64 -10.86 -7.45
N GLU A 144 1.02 -10.79 -8.72
CA GLU A 144 1.70 -11.84 -9.48
C GLU A 144 3.21 -11.56 -9.50
N HIS A 145 4.01 -12.57 -9.80
CA HIS A 145 5.45 -12.41 -9.93
C HIS A 145 5.81 -11.27 -10.89
N ALA A 146 6.77 -10.43 -10.49
CA ALA A 146 7.29 -9.30 -11.26
C ALA A 146 6.29 -8.16 -11.52
N ASP A 147 5.15 -8.15 -10.84
CA ASP A 147 4.31 -6.96 -10.82
C ASP A 147 5.02 -5.78 -10.18
N VAL A 148 4.63 -4.59 -10.63
CA VAL A 148 5.13 -3.32 -10.13
C VAL A 148 3.97 -2.50 -9.57
N LEU A 149 4.12 -2.02 -8.35
CA LEU A 149 3.20 -1.04 -7.78
C LEU A 149 3.79 0.36 -8.01
N LEU A 150 3.10 1.18 -8.80
CA LEU A 150 3.44 2.56 -9.08
C LEU A 150 2.63 3.49 -8.17
N VAL A 151 3.31 4.40 -7.49
CA VAL A 151 2.71 5.45 -6.66
C VAL A 151 3.04 6.81 -7.25
N HIS A 152 2.02 7.50 -7.74
CA HIS A 152 2.14 8.87 -8.25
C HIS A 152 1.92 9.86 -7.10
N LEU A 153 2.99 10.56 -6.71
CA LEU A 153 3.02 11.39 -5.49
C LEU A 153 2.12 12.63 -5.56
N PRO A 154 2.03 13.37 -6.69
CA PRO A 154 1.17 14.54 -6.79
C PRO A 154 -0.33 14.24 -6.62
N THR A 155 -0.79 13.08 -7.11
CA THR A 155 -2.22 12.71 -7.06
C THR A 155 -2.53 11.63 -6.04
N SER A 156 -1.54 11.17 -5.27
CA SER A 156 -1.65 10.00 -4.37
C SER A 156 -2.19 8.74 -5.06
N ARG A 157 -2.02 8.63 -6.38
CA ARG A 157 -2.63 7.53 -7.14
C ARG A 157 -1.72 6.33 -7.07
N VAL A 158 -2.27 5.19 -6.65
CA VAL A 158 -1.59 3.90 -6.63
C VAL A 158 -2.11 3.03 -7.77
N THR A 159 -1.24 2.52 -8.62
CA THR A 159 -1.57 1.68 -9.78
C THR A 159 -0.66 0.47 -9.88
N ARG A 160 -1.24 -0.71 -10.09
CA ARG A 160 -0.51 -1.92 -10.46
C ARG A 160 -0.18 -1.87 -11.96
N VAL A 161 1.07 -2.16 -12.29
CA VAL A 161 1.58 -2.30 -13.65
C VAL A 161 2.04 -3.73 -13.80
N LYS A 162 1.56 -4.40 -14.85
CA LYS A 162 1.98 -5.74 -15.24
C LYS A 162 3.06 -5.65 -16.33
N PRO A 163 4.09 -6.50 -16.29
CA PRO A 163 5.08 -6.59 -17.36
C PRO A 163 4.48 -7.06 -18.70
#